data_AF-A0A9W8P6Y2-F1
#
_entry.id   AF-A0A9W8P6Y2-F1
#
_cell.length_a   1.000
_cell.length_b   1.000
_cell.length_c   1.000
_cell.angle_alpha   90.00
_cell.angle_beta   90.00
_cell.angle_gamma   90.00
#
_symmetry.space_group_name_H-M   'P 1'
#
loop_
_entity.id
_entity.type
_entity.pdbx_description
1 polymer ?
#
loop_
_entity_poly.entity_id
_entity_poly.type
_entity_poly.pdbx_seq_one_letter_code
_entity_poly.pdbx_strand_id
1 'polypeptide(L)'
;MTEIKLSNSSSPQKGAMEGQKARDLAIPRAFEEYQREADKKPKSHLVIISDSEDEARPVIIKPASVGLEPGNRGSQTGGNSIIHYLYHKFTPAQATPGRRGKWNAYVVYSGRAPYVYRGWQGVRQLKDEDNNLVYKGFNDFTSATQAWKAAHDTGVVDAIQKGQGRTHWVVTKGIEPGTYRHPYDALRDGLGWGGGVLHAFSNEQEAIEFWNREVNARRIIHVDDPGFF
;
A
#
# COMPACT_ATOMS: atom_id res chain seq x y z
N MET A 1 58.86 28.83 -3.74
CA MET A 1 57.59 29.43 -3.30
C MET A 1 57.05 30.21 -4.48
N THR A 2 56.01 29.71 -5.13
CA THR A 2 55.53 30.22 -6.42
C THR A 2 54.10 30.70 -6.21
N GLU A 3 53.89 32.02 -6.30
CA GLU A 3 52.57 32.65 -6.17
C GLU A 3 51.76 32.49 -7.45
N ILE A 4 50.56 31.92 -7.34
CA ILE A 4 49.58 31.85 -8.43
C ILE A 4 48.49 32.88 -8.12
N LYS A 5 48.44 33.96 -8.90
CA LYS A 5 47.37 34.96 -8.86
C LYS A 5 46.15 34.46 -9.64
N LEU A 6 45.03 34.35 -8.95
CA LEU A 6 43.68 34.17 -9.49
C LEU A 6 43.15 35.52 -9.99
N SER A 7 42.58 35.55 -11.20
CA SER A 7 41.75 36.66 -11.68
C SER A 7 40.37 36.11 -12.09
N ASN A 8 39.36 36.45 -11.29
CA ASN A 8 37.94 36.30 -11.58
C ASN A 8 37.44 37.53 -12.35
N SER A 9 36.71 37.33 -13.44
CA SER A 9 35.72 38.30 -13.93
C SER A 9 34.67 37.61 -14.79
N SER A 10 33.48 37.36 -14.23
CA SER A 10 32.28 37.04 -15.01
C SER A 10 31.12 37.92 -14.55
N SER A 11 30.64 38.75 -15.47
CA SER A 11 29.54 39.69 -15.30
C SER A 11 28.19 38.97 -15.30
N PRO A 12 27.16 39.44 -14.57
CA PRO A 12 25.83 38.82 -14.61
C PRO A 12 25.01 39.29 -15.81
N GLN A 13 24.50 38.32 -16.59
CA GLN A 13 23.53 38.53 -17.67
C GLN A 13 22.14 38.89 -17.11
N LYS A 14 21.62 40.02 -17.56
CA LYS A 14 20.39 40.69 -17.09
C LYS A 14 19.10 40.22 -17.81
N GLY A 15 19.07 38.99 -18.33
CA GLY A 15 18.04 38.55 -19.30
C GLY A 15 17.04 37.47 -18.85
N ALA A 16 17.11 36.97 -17.61
CA ALA A 16 16.39 35.74 -17.23
C ALA A 16 15.10 35.92 -16.39
N MET A 17 14.67 37.15 -16.10
CA MET A 17 13.55 37.37 -15.15
C MET A 17 12.16 37.55 -15.78
N GLU A 18 12.02 37.77 -17.10
CA GLU A 18 10.68 37.97 -17.71
C GLU A 18 9.97 36.67 -18.11
N GLY A 19 10.68 35.55 -18.23
CA GLY A 19 10.09 34.27 -18.63
C GLY A 19 9.39 33.47 -17.50
N GLN A 20 9.67 33.78 -16.23
CA GLN A 20 9.12 33.03 -15.08
C GLN A 20 7.72 33.51 -14.66
N LYS A 21 7.41 34.81 -14.78
CA LYS A 21 6.08 35.34 -14.41
C LYS A 21 4.93 34.84 -15.29
N ALA A 22 5.20 34.44 -16.54
CA ALA A 22 4.17 33.90 -17.43
C ALA A 22 3.81 32.43 -17.12
N ARG A 23 4.69 31.67 -16.45
CA ARG A 23 4.44 30.26 -16.09
C ARG A 23 3.68 30.11 -14.77
N ASP A 24 3.85 31.04 -13.83
CA ASP A 24 3.21 30.97 -12.51
C ASP A 24 1.71 31.34 -12.49
N LEU A 25 1.17 31.88 -13.58
CA LEU A 25 -0.26 32.23 -13.70
C LEU A 25 -1.10 31.22 -14.50
N ALA A 26 -0.48 30.23 -15.15
CA ALA A 26 -1.20 29.22 -15.95
C ALA A 26 -1.67 28.01 -15.12
N ILE A 27 -1.03 27.73 -13.99
CA ILE A 27 -1.31 26.56 -13.14
C ILE A 27 -2.62 26.70 -12.32
N PRO A 28 -3.01 27.87 -11.79
CA PRO A 28 -4.24 27.98 -10.99
C PRO A 28 -5.53 27.78 -11.80
N ARG A 29 -5.57 28.20 -13.08
CA ARG A 29 -6.79 28.16 -13.91
C ARG A 29 -7.20 26.74 -14.33
N ALA A 30 -6.24 25.86 -14.59
CA ALA A 30 -6.55 24.48 -14.99
C ALA A 30 -7.13 23.65 -13.83
N PHE A 31 -6.85 24.02 -12.58
CA PHE A 31 -7.35 23.31 -11.40
C PHE A 31 -8.82 23.66 -11.08
N GLU A 32 -9.19 24.94 -11.20
CA GLU A 32 -10.58 25.38 -11.01
C GLU A 32 -11.54 24.82 -12.06
N GLU A 33 -11.08 24.64 -13.30
CA GLU A 33 -11.89 24.04 -14.37
C GLU A 33 -12.16 22.55 -14.12
N TYR A 34 -11.17 21.83 -13.58
CA TYR A 34 -11.31 20.42 -13.21
C TYR A 34 -12.28 20.19 -12.04
N GLN A 35 -12.26 21.07 -11.02
CA GLN A 35 -13.23 20.98 -9.90
C GLN A 35 -14.68 21.22 -10.36
N ARG A 36 -14.91 22.18 -11.27
CA ARG A 36 -16.26 22.44 -11.82
C ARG A 36 -16.83 21.29 -12.63
N GLU A 37 -15.97 20.48 -13.26
CA GLU A 37 -16.41 19.34 -14.08
C GLU A 37 -16.63 18.08 -13.25
N ALA A 38 -15.92 17.92 -12.12
CA ALA A 38 -16.15 16.85 -11.15
C ALA A 38 -17.53 16.95 -10.47
N ASP A 39 -18.02 18.17 -10.20
CA ASP A 39 -19.33 18.40 -9.56
C ASP A 39 -20.53 18.22 -10.51
N LYS A 40 -20.31 18.10 -11.82
CA LYS A 40 -21.39 17.89 -12.81
C LYS A 40 -21.73 16.42 -13.07
N LYS A 41 -20.98 15.47 -12.51
CA LYS A 41 -21.30 14.05 -12.69
C LYS A 41 -22.42 13.62 -11.74
N PRO A 42 -23.57 13.13 -12.25
CA PRO A 42 -24.62 12.60 -11.40
C PRO A 42 -24.09 11.41 -10.62
N LYS A 43 -24.28 11.41 -9.29
CA LYS A 43 -23.97 10.28 -8.42
C LYS A 43 -24.86 9.11 -8.83
N SER A 44 -24.33 8.17 -9.62
CA SER A 44 -25.01 6.92 -9.92
C SER A 44 -25.07 6.08 -8.64
N HIS A 45 -26.26 5.95 -8.06
CA HIS A 45 -26.54 4.97 -7.00
C HIS A 45 -26.70 3.61 -7.66
N LEU A 46 -25.74 2.72 -7.41
CA LEU A 46 -25.87 1.31 -7.77
C LEU A 46 -26.75 0.65 -6.71
N VAL A 47 -28.00 0.41 -7.06
CA VAL A 47 -28.92 -0.40 -6.24
C VAL A 47 -28.71 -1.86 -6.63
N ILE A 48 -28.20 -2.67 -5.70
CA ILE A 48 -28.18 -4.13 -5.83
C ILE A 48 -29.30 -4.66 -4.94
N ILE A 49 -30.40 -5.10 -5.57
CA ILE A 49 -31.46 -5.82 -4.90
C ILE A 49 -31.04 -7.29 -4.87
N SER A 50 -30.94 -7.87 -3.67
CA SER A 50 -30.74 -9.30 -3.48
C SER A 50 -31.93 -9.83 -2.68
N ASP A 51 -32.85 -10.48 -3.39
CA ASP A 51 -33.97 -11.20 -2.79
C ASP A 51 -33.44 -12.51 -2.18
N SER A 52 -33.36 -12.56 -0.86
CA SER A 52 -33.38 -13.84 -0.14
C SER A 52 -33.95 -13.61 1.26
N GLU A 53 -35.26 -13.82 1.38
CA GLU A 53 -35.94 -14.04 2.66
C GLU A 53 -35.50 -15.40 3.19
N ASP A 54 -34.69 -15.42 4.26
CA ASP A 54 -34.66 -16.60 5.13
C ASP A 54 -34.22 -16.23 6.55
N GLU A 55 -34.86 -16.89 7.50
CA GLU A 55 -35.17 -16.44 8.86
C GLU A 55 -33.99 -16.04 9.77
N ALA A 56 -34.19 -14.95 10.51
CA ALA A 56 -33.32 -14.53 11.61
C ALA A 56 -33.44 -15.48 12.82
N ARG A 57 -32.37 -16.24 13.11
CA ARG A 57 -32.15 -16.86 14.42
C ARG A 57 -30.93 -16.25 15.11
N PRO A 58 -31.02 -15.86 16.39
CA PRO A 58 -29.88 -15.34 17.14
C PRO A 58 -28.86 -16.47 17.41
N VAL A 59 -27.64 -16.31 16.89
CA VAL A 59 -26.52 -17.22 17.16
C VAL A 59 -25.90 -16.84 18.51
N ILE A 60 -26.26 -17.57 19.55
CA ILE A 60 -25.56 -17.53 20.85
C ILE A 60 -24.28 -18.36 20.71
N ILE A 61 -23.13 -17.69 20.59
CA ILE A 61 -21.83 -18.36 20.62
C ILE A 61 -21.50 -18.69 22.08
N LYS A 62 -21.64 -19.96 22.47
CA LYS A 62 -21.09 -20.48 23.72
C LYS A 62 -19.57 -20.72 23.55
N PRO A 63 -18.73 -20.33 24.53
CA PRO A 63 -17.31 -20.68 24.48
C PRO A 63 -17.14 -22.20 24.58
N ALA A 64 -16.40 -22.76 23.63
CA ALA A 64 -16.12 -24.19 23.57
C ALA A 64 -15.19 -24.59 24.72
N SER A 65 -15.69 -25.46 25.60
CA SER A 65 -14.90 -26.20 26.57
C SER A 65 -13.95 -27.15 25.84
N VAL A 66 -12.65 -27.03 26.13
CA VAL A 66 -11.60 -27.90 25.58
C VAL A 66 -11.72 -29.27 26.23
N GLY A 67 -12.31 -30.22 25.50
CA GLY A 67 -12.27 -31.65 25.80
C GLY A 67 -11.31 -32.33 24.84
N LEU A 68 -10.22 -32.89 25.36
CA LEU A 68 -9.29 -33.76 24.65
C LEU A 68 -9.94 -35.14 24.48
N GLU A 69 -10.31 -35.52 23.26
CA GLU A 69 -10.41 -36.93 22.87
C GLU A 69 -9.90 -37.15 21.43
N PRO A 70 -9.22 -38.27 21.14
CA PRO A 70 -8.75 -38.62 19.80
C PRO A 70 -9.72 -39.57 19.12
N GLY A 71 -10.28 -39.21 17.96
CA GLY A 71 -11.09 -40.17 17.22
C GLY A 71 -11.82 -39.67 15.98
N ASN A 72 -11.18 -39.93 14.84
CA ASN A 72 -11.82 -40.42 13.62
C ASN A 72 -12.51 -39.45 12.64
N ARG A 73 -12.35 -39.80 11.36
CA ARG A 73 -12.61 -39.02 10.14
C ARG A 73 -14.10 -38.84 9.85
N GLY A 74 -14.46 -37.62 9.46
CA GLY A 74 -15.71 -37.31 8.77
C GLY A 74 -15.54 -36.00 8.01
N SER A 75 -15.27 -36.09 6.71
CA SER A 75 -15.19 -34.96 5.79
C SER A 75 -16.58 -34.34 5.60
N GLN A 76 -16.88 -33.30 6.37
CA GLN A 76 -17.95 -32.35 6.05
C GLN A 76 -17.33 -31.05 5.57
N THR A 77 -17.32 -30.87 4.26
CA THR A 77 -17.12 -29.59 3.59
C THR A 77 -18.33 -28.71 3.85
N GLY A 78 -18.34 -28.06 5.01
CA GLY A 78 -19.20 -26.89 5.27
C GLY A 78 -18.66 -25.72 4.45
N GLY A 79 -19.43 -25.30 3.45
CA GLY A 79 -19.12 -24.16 2.61
C GLY A 79 -19.05 -22.89 3.44
N ASN A 80 -17.84 -22.44 3.75
CA ASN A 80 -17.60 -21.08 4.17
C ASN A 80 -17.91 -20.17 2.97
N SER A 81 -18.97 -19.40 3.09
CA SER A 81 -19.30 -18.27 2.22
C SER A 81 -18.08 -17.35 2.14
N ILE A 82 -17.32 -17.48 1.05
CA ILE A 82 -16.26 -16.54 0.67
C ILE A 82 -16.98 -15.30 0.18
N ILE A 83 -17.07 -14.29 1.03
CA ILE A 83 -17.56 -12.97 0.62
C ILE A 83 -16.55 -12.40 -0.38
N HIS A 84 -16.90 -12.47 -1.66
CA HIS A 84 -16.18 -11.83 -2.76
C HIS A 84 -16.40 -10.31 -2.66
N TYR A 85 -15.59 -9.63 -1.87
CA TYR A 85 -15.60 -8.17 -1.84
C TYR A 85 -15.11 -7.62 -3.19
N LEU A 86 -15.81 -6.61 -3.70
CA LEU A 86 -15.44 -5.77 -4.83
C LEU A 86 -14.16 -4.99 -4.50
N TYR A 87 -13.02 -5.66 -4.48
CA TYR A 87 -11.72 -5.01 -4.56
C TYR A 87 -11.65 -4.32 -5.92
N HIS A 88 -11.59 -2.99 -5.94
CA HIS A 88 -11.00 -2.30 -7.09
C HIS A 88 -9.69 -3.02 -7.38
N LYS A 89 -9.59 -3.60 -8.58
CA LYS A 89 -8.51 -4.51 -8.98
C LYS A 89 -7.18 -3.79 -8.81
N PHE A 90 -6.60 -3.86 -7.62
CA PHE A 90 -5.19 -3.59 -7.39
C PHE A 90 -4.50 -4.59 -8.28
N THR A 91 -3.96 -4.09 -9.40
CA THR A 91 -3.21 -4.95 -10.29
C THR A 91 -1.88 -5.15 -9.56
N PRO A 92 -1.57 -6.34 -9.02
CA PRO A 92 -0.26 -6.58 -8.44
C PRO A 92 0.79 -6.10 -9.43
N ALA A 93 1.81 -5.39 -8.95
CA ALA A 93 3.03 -5.32 -9.75
C ALA A 93 3.43 -6.77 -10.01
N GLN A 94 3.60 -7.18 -11.27
CA GLN A 94 3.91 -8.56 -11.60
C GLN A 94 5.19 -8.98 -10.89
N ALA A 95 5.04 -9.62 -9.73
CA ALA A 95 6.14 -10.18 -8.98
C ALA A 95 6.56 -11.45 -9.72
N THR A 96 7.59 -11.35 -10.57
CA THR A 96 8.01 -12.50 -11.36
C THR A 96 8.54 -13.59 -10.42
N PRO A 97 8.02 -14.83 -10.50
CA PRO A 97 8.45 -15.91 -9.62
C PRO A 97 9.88 -16.36 -9.97
N GLY A 98 10.71 -16.47 -8.94
CA GLY A 98 11.62 -17.62 -8.73
C GLY A 98 12.82 -17.86 -9.65
N ARG A 99 12.97 -17.24 -10.81
CA ARG A 99 14.23 -17.37 -11.57
C ARG A 99 15.25 -16.38 -11.03
N ARG A 100 16.41 -16.90 -10.62
CA ARG A 100 17.64 -16.15 -10.32
C ARG A 100 18.15 -15.48 -11.60
N GLY A 101 17.38 -14.54 -12.14
CA GLY A 101 17.76 -13.65 -13.20
C GLY A 101 18.43 -12.41 -12.61
N LYS A 102 19.32 -11.81 -13.38
CA LYS A 102 19.85 -10.48 -13.05
C LYS A 102 18.68 -9.49 -13.13
N TRP A 103 18.31 -8.88 -12.00
CA TRP A 103 17.31 -7.81 -11.98
C TRP A 103 17.89 -6.55 -12.64
N ASN A 104 17.08 -5.88 -13.47
CA ASN A 104 17.49 -4.67 -14.18
C ASN A 104 17.12 -3.39 -13.41
N ALA A 105 16.21 -3.50 -12.44
CA ALA A 105 15.85 -2.39 -11.58
C ALA A 105 15.50 -2.89 -10.18
N TYR A 106 15.56 -1.98 -9.22
CA TYR A 106 15.30 -2.27 -7.82
C TYR A 106 14.48 -1.13 -7.23
N VAL A 107 13.52 -1.47 -6.38
CA VAL A 107 12.82 -0.49 -5.54
C VAL A 107 13.31 -0.68 -4.12
N VAL A 108 13.68 0.43 -3.48
CA VAL A 108 14.04 0.49 -2.07
C VAL A 108 12.89 1.19 -1.33
N TYR A 109 12.33 0.51 -0.34
CA TYR A 109 11.16 0.98 0.43
C TYR A 109 11.54 1.52 1.81
N SER A 110 12.73 1.21 2.33
CA SER A 110 13.23 1.68 3.63
C SER A 110 14.64 2.26 3.53
N GLY A 111 15.11 2.89 4.61
CA GLY A 111 16.44 3.47 4.69
C GLY A 111 16.47 4.97 4.34
N ARG A 112 17.69 5.49 4.15
CA ARG A 112 17.94 6.93 3.97
C ARG A 112 17.45 7.50 2.64
N ALA A 113 17.37 6.67 1.60
CA ALA A 113 17.01 7.09 0.25
C ALA A 113 16.08 6.07 -0.45
N PRO A 114 14.81 5.93 0.00
CA PRO A 114 13.85 5.07 -0.69
C PRO A 114 13.56 5.62 -2.09
N TYR A 115 13.89 4.85 -3.11
CA TYR A 115 13.72 5.24 -4.51
C TYR A 115 13.84 4.03 -5.43
N VAL A 116 13.78 4.28 -6.73
CA VAL A 116 14.02 3.30 -7.79
C VAL A 116 15.46 3.39 -8.29
N TYR A 117 16.16 2.26 -8.33
CA TYR A 117 17.55 2.15 -8.75
C TYR A 117 17.66 1.28 -10.00
N ARG A 118 18.49 1.69 -10.98
CA ARG A 118 18.71 0.98 -12.25
C ARG A 118 19.67 -0.22 -12.15
N GLY A 119 20.10 -0.60 -10.94
CA GLY A 119 21.05 -1.69 -10.78
C GLY A 119 21.42 -1.97 -9.33
N TRP A 120 22.02 -3.14 -9.11
CA TRP A 120 22.36 -3.63 -7.77
C TRP A 120 23.40 -2.79 -7.05
N GLN A 121 24.34 -2.17 -7.78
CA GLN A 121 25.48 -1.47 -7.16
C GLN A 121 25.05 -0.34 -6.21
N GLY A 122 24.03 0.46 -6.59
CA GLY A 122 23.51 1.52 -5.72
C GLY A 122 22.77 0.96 -4.50
N VAL A 123 21.98 -0.10 -4.68
CA VAL A 123 21.25 -0.76 -3.58
C VAL A 123 22.21 -1.46 -2.62
N ARG A 124 23.30 -2.04 -3.14
CA ARG A 124 24.31 -2.73 -2.34
C ARG A 124 24.95 -1.78 -1.33
N GLN A 125 25.32 -0.57 -1.74
CA GLN A 125 25.88 0.43 -0.82
C GLN A 125 24.90 0.74 0.32
N LEU A 126 23.63 0.96 0.00
CA LEU A 126 22.59 1.16 1.01
C LEU A 126 22.39 -0.06 1.92
N LYS A 127 22.54 -1.27 1.36
CA LYS A 127 22.39 -2.52 2.11
C LYS A 127 23.56 -2.80 3.05
N ASP A 128 24.75 -2.38 2.65
CA ASP A 128 25.97 -2.48 3.46
C ASP A 128 25.91 -1.47 4.63
N GLU A 129 25.25 -0.32 4.44
CA GLU A 129 24.98 0.66 5.50
C GLU A 129 23.80 0.27 6.42
N ASP A 130 22.73 -0.31 5.86
CA ASP A 130 21.52 -0.71 6.59
C ASP A 130 21.22 -2.20 6.39
N ASN A 131 21.48 -2.98 7.44
CA ASN A 131 21.24 -4.41 7.40
C ASN A 131 19.76 -4.79 7.25
N ASN A 132 18.85 -3.88 7.62
CA ASN A 132 17.40 -4.06 7.59
C ASN A 132 16.74 -3.39 6.37
N LEU A 133 17.52 -3.09 5.32
CA LEU A 133 17.01 -2.50 4.08
C LEU A 133 15.91 -3.38 3.46
N VAL A 134 14.77 -2.77 3.17
CA VAL A 134 13.63 -3.39 2.50
C VAL A 134 13.67 -3.00 1.03
N TYR A 135 13.88 -3.97 0.16
CA TYR A 135 14.01 -3.73 -1.27
C TYR A 135 13.47 -4.90 -2.10
N LYS A 136 13.16 -4.64 -3.36
CA LYS A 136 12.72 -5.64 -4.34
C LYS A 136 13.34 -5.39 -5.70
N GLY A 137 13.88 -6.46 -6.30
CA GLY A 137 14.33 -6.46 -7.69
C GLY A 137 13.19 -6.73 -8.68
N PHE A 138 13.28 -6.07 -9.84
CA PHE A 138 12.35 -6.10 -10.98
C PHE A 138 13.11 -6.34 -12.29
N ASN A 139 12.45 -6.96 -13.26
CA ASN A 139 13.02 -7.28 -14.56
C ASN A 139 13.14 -6.07 -15.49
N ASP A 140 12.36 -5.02 -15.24
CA ASP A 140 12.37 -3.81 -16.03
C ASP A 140 12.16 -2.57 -15.13
N PHE A 141 12.68 -1.44 -15.61
CA PHE A 141 12.63 -0.17 -14.87
C PHE A 141 11.22 0.41 -14.77
N THR A 142 10.36 0.13 -15.76
CA THR A 142 8.98 0.63 -15.80
C THR A 142 8.15 0.02 -14.69
N SER A 143 8.19 -1.31 -14.53
CA SER A 143 7.51 -2.06 -13.47
C SER A 143 8.01 -1.65 -12.08
N ALA A 144 9.32 -1.45 -11.92
CA ALA A 144 9.89 -0.92 -10.68
C ALA A 144 9.35 0.48 -10.35
N THR A 145 9.26 1.35 -11.36
CA THR A 145 8.75 2.73 -11.19
C THR A 145 7.27 2.74 -10.84
N GLN A 146 6.47 1.89 -11.47
CA GLN A 146 5.04 1.75 -11.17
C GLN A 146 4.82 1.23 -9.75
N ALA A 147 5.57 0.22 -9.33
CA ALA A 147 5.53 -0.32 -7.97
C ALA A 147 5.90 0.74 -6.93
N TRP A 148 7.03 1.45 -7.13
CA TRP A 148 7.45 2.53 -6.23
C TRP A 148 6.41 3.65 -6.17
N LYS A 149 5.89 4.10 -7.32
CA LYS A 149 4.90 5.17 -7.36
C LYS A 149 3.63 4.76 -6.63
N ALA A 150 3.13 3.55 -6.85
CA ALA A 150 1.95 3.05 -6.14
C ALA A 150 2.18 2.99 -4.63
N ALA A 151 3.31 2.48 -4.17
CA ALA A 151 3.65 2.42 -2.74
C ALA A 151 3.85 3.82 -2.12
N HIS A 152 4.46 4.74 -2.87
CA HIS A 152 4.68 6.12 -2.45
C HIS A 152 3.36 6.89 -2.33
N ASP A 153 2.54 6.86 -3.38
CA ASP A 153 1.29 7.62 -3.46
C ASP A 153 0.25 7.15 -2.43
N THR A 154 0.31 5.89 -1.99
CA THR A 154 -0.56 5.37 -0.91
C THR A 154 0.06 5.46 0.49
N GLY A 155 1.26 6.04 0.63
CA GLY A 155 1.95 6.22 1.91
C GLY A 155 2.56 4.95 2.51
N VAL A 156 2.70 3.87 1.75
CA VAL A 156 3.35 2.62 2.21
C VAL A 156 4.83 2.87 2.52
N VAL A 157 5.52 3.67 1.70
CA VAL A 157 6.93 4.04 1.94
C VAL A 157 7.08 4.78 3.28
N ASP A 158 6.21 5.75 3.55
CA ASP A 158 6.19 6.49 4.82
C ASP A 158 5.90 5.58 6.01
N ALA A 159 4.95 4.66 5.86
CA ALA A 159 4.61 3.68 6.91
C ALA A 159 5.82 2.79 7.24
N ILE A 160 6.59 2.36 6.23
CA ILE A 160 7.79 1.56 6.41
C ILE A 160 8.89 2.36 7.11
N GLN A 161 9.12 3.60 6.71
CA GLN A 161 10.12 4.48 7.35
C GLN A 161 9.76 4.77 8.81
N LYS A 162 8.51 5.14 9.09
CA LYS A 162 8.02 5.39 10.47
C LYS A 162 7.99 4.12 11.32
N GLY A 163 7.80 2.97 10.65
CA GLY A 163 7.79 1.64 11.26
C GLY A 163 9.18 1.01 11.42
N GLN A 164 10.28 1.73 11.22
CA GLN A 164 11.61 1.17 11.48
C GLN A 164 11.73 0.68 12.93
N GLY A 165 12.22 -0.56 13.09
CA GLY A 165 12.30 -1.25 14.38
C GLY A 165 11.01 -1.94 14.86
N ARG A 166 9.91 -1.81 14.11
CA ARG A 166 8.65 -2.51 14.39
C ARG A 166 8.68 -3.95 13.87
N THR A 167 8.05 -4.84 14.61
CA THR A 167 8.05 -6.29 14.37
C THR A 167 6.71 -6.81 13.86
N HIS A 168 5.65 -6.00 13.90
CA HIS A 168 4.33 -6.43 13.47
C HIS A 168 3.73 -5.39 12.53
N TRP A 169 3.09 -5.87 11.47
CA TRP A 169 2.59 -5.07 10.36
C TRP A 169 1.17 -5.48 10.05
N VAL A 170 0.30 -4.51 9.75
CA VAL A 170 -1.09 -4.78 9.37
C VAL A 170 -1.37 -4.14 8.03
N VAL A 171 -1.81 -4.95 7.08
CA VAL A 171 -2.30 -4.48 5.78
C VAL A 171 -3.81 -4.42 5.84
N THR A 172 -4.38 -3.22 5.77
CA THR A 172 -5.85 -3.06 5.80
C THR A 172 -6.45 -2.89 4.41
N LYS A 173 -5.64 -2.54 3.42
CA LYS A 173 -6.03 -2.49 1.99
C LYS A 173 -4.86 -2.97 1.16
N GLY A 174 -5.09 -3.94 0.28
CA GLY A 174 -4.06 -4.61 -0.51
C GLY A 174 -4.63 -5.82 -1.23
N ILE A 175 -3.74 -6.73 -1.63
CA ILE A 175 -4.06 -8.03 -2.24
C ILE A 175 -4.57 -9.00 -1.18
N GLU A 176 -3.84 -9.13 -0.08
CA GLU A 176 -4.20 -10.00 1.03
C GLU A 176 -4.16 -9.18 2.33
N PRO A 177 -5.26 -8.48 2.68
CA PRO A 177 -5.29 -7.77 3.96
C PRO A 177 -5.14 -8.73 5.15
N GLY A 178 -4.33 -8.37 6.14
CA GLY A 178 -4.03 -9.22 7.28
C GLY A 178 -2.89 -8.70 8.16
N THR A 179 -2.47 -9.52 9.13
CA THR A 179 -1.35 -9.26 10.04
C THR A 179 -0.10 -10.02 9.60
N TYR A 180 1.06 -9.37 9.66
CA TYR A 180 2.34 -9.89 9.19
C TYR A 180 3.45 -9.62 10.23
N ARG A 181 4.43 -10.52 10.32
CA ARG A 181 5.59 -10.40 11.23
C ARG A 181 6.79 -9.67 10.62
N HIS A 182 6.82 -9.54 9.30
CA HIS A 182 7.91 -8.85 8.63
C HIS A 182 7.37 -7.90 7.56
N PRO A 183 8.02 -6.73 7.37
CA PRO A 183 7.60 -5.79 6.33
C PRO A 183 7.73 -6.41 4.94
N TYR A 184 8.65 -7.36 4.76
CA TYR A 184 8.80 -8.12 3.52
C TYR A 184 7.57 -8.97 3.19
N ASP A 185 6.99 -9.66 4.16
CA ASP A 185 5.80 -10.49 3.94
C ASP A 185 4.57 -9.60 3.71
N ALA A 186 4.44 -8.51 4.48
CA ALA A 186 3.37 -7.53 4.27
C ALA A 186 3.42 -6.89 2.86
N LEU A 187 4.63 -6.55 2.39
CA LEU A 187 4.81 -6.03 1.02
C LEU A 187 4.56 -7.11 -0.03
N ARG A 188 5.10 -8.32 0.14
CA ARG A 188 5.02 -9.38 -0.86
C ARG A 188 3.61 -9.93 -1.00
N ASP A 189 3.04 -10.37 0.12
CA ASP A 189 1.80 -11.14 0.14
C ASP A 189 0.62 -10.18 0.31
N GLY A 190 0.74 -9.23 1.25
CA GLY A 190 -0.33 -8.29 1.54
C GLY A 190 -0.52 -7.21 0.49
N LEU A 191 0.55 -6.64 -0.05
CA LEU A 191 0.49 -5.49 -0.97
C LEU A 191 0.93 -5.81 -2.41
N GLY A 192 1.52 -6.99 -2.65
CA GLY A 192 2.10 -7.34 -3.95
C GLY A 192 3.12 -6.35 -4.49
N TRP A 193 3.92 -5.76 -3.60
CA TRP A 193 4.91 -4.70 -3.89
C TRP A 193 4.32 -3.42 -4.48
N GLY A 194 3.01 -3.23 -4.39
CA GLY A 194 2.31 -2.05 -4.90
C GLY A 194 1.88 -1.10 -3.79
N GLY A 195 0.78 -0.41 -4.06
CA GLY A 195 0.12 0.47 -3.10
C GLY A 195 -0.90 -0.25 -2.23
N GLY A 196 -1.34 0.43 -1.18
CA GLY A 196 -2.33 -0.04 -0.23
C GLY A 196 -2.24 0.74 1.08
N VAL A 197 -2.71 0.15 2.17
CA VAL A 197 -2.65 0.77 3.50
C VAL A 197 -1.93 -0.17 4.46
N LEU A 198 -0.83 0.31 5.02
CA LEU A 198 0.08 -0.43 5.88
C LEU A 198 0.25 0.30 7.21
N HIS A 199 0.18 -0.44 8.31
CA HIS A 199 0.40 0.06 9.66
C HIS A 199 1.47 -0.79 10.36
N ALA A 200 2.26 -0.17 11.23
CA ALA A 200 3.36 -0.82 11.95
C ALA A 200 3.15 -0.75 13.46
N PHE A 201 3.42 -1.84 14.16
CA PHE A 201 3.17 -2.03 15.59
C PHE A 201 4.38 -2.66 16.29
N SER A 202 4.55 -2.35 17.58
CA SER A 202 5.66 -2.88 18.38
C SER A 202 5.45 -4.32 18.81
N ASN A 203 4.20 -4.76 18.95
CA ASN A 203 3.85 -6.09 19.44
C ASN A 203 2.67 -6.68 18.67
N GLU A 204 2.53 -8.01 18.77
CA GLU A 204 1.51 -8.79 18.06
C GLU A 204 0.10 -8.45 18.52
N GLN A 205 -0.07 -8.22 19.83
CA GLN A 205 -1.37 -7.93 20.44
C GLN A 205 -1.99 -6.64 19.88
N GLU A 206 -1.24 -5.55 19.83
CA GLU A 206 -1.70 -4.27 19.25
C GLU A 206 -2.07 -4.42 17.77
N ALA A 207 -1.28 -5.18 17.01
CA ALA A 207 -1.56 -5.43 15.60
C ALA A 207 -2.86 -6.23 15.41
N ILE A 208 -3.09 -7.27 16.21
CA ILE A 208 -4.31 -8.08 16.19
C ILE A 208 -5.52 -7.27 16.62
N GLU A 209 -5.42 -6.48 17.69
CA GLU A 209 -6.51 -5.61 18.14
C GLU A 209 -6.88 -4.57 17.10
N PHE A 210 -5.87 -3.94 16.48
CA PHE A 210 -6.08 -3.00 15.39
C PHE A 210 -6.76 -3.67 14.19
N TRP A 211 -6.27 -4.84 13.78
CA TRP A 211 -6.84 -5.63 12.68
C TRP A 211 -8.30 -6.01 12.94
N ASN A 212 -8.59 -6.56 14.12
CA ASN A 212 -9.95 -6.96 14.50
C ASN A 212 -10.89 -5.75 14.53
N ARG A 213 -10.43 -4.59 15.01
CA ARG A 213 -11.22 -3.36 14.97
C ARG A 213 -11.53 -2.93 13.54
N GLU A 214 -10.53 -2.91 12.65
CA GLU A 214 -10.71 -2.53 11.25
C GLU A 214 -11.62 -3.50 10.48
N VAL A 215 -11.47 -4.81 10.70
CA VAL A 215 -12.31 -5.83 10.05
C VAL A 215 -13.74 -5.76 10.59
N ASN A 216 -13.93 -5.65 11.90
CA ASN A 216 -15.27 -5.56 12.49
C ASN A 216 -15.97 -4.25 12.11
N ALA A 217 -15.26 -3.12 12.04
CA ALA A 217 -15.81 -1.85 11.58
C ALA A 217 -16.35 -1.94 10.15
N ARG A 218 -15.69 -2.70 9.27
CA ARG A 218 -16.16 -2.95 7.90
C ARG A 218 -17.32 -3.94 7.80
N ARG A 219 -17.53 -4.76 8.84
CA ARG A 219 -18.59 -5.78 8.88
C ARG A 219 -19.93 -5.22 9.37
N ILE A 220 -19.94 -4.05 10.00
CA ILE A 220 -21.20 -3.35 10.31
C ILE A 220 -21.75 -2.81 8.99
N ILE A 221 -22.49 -3.67 8.29
CA ILE A 221 -23.38 -3.25 7.21
C ILE A 221 -24.46 -2.41 7.91
N HIS A 222 -24.53 -1.13 7.57
CA HIS A 222 -25.71 -0.33 7.89
C HIS A 222 -26.89 -1.02 7.22
N VAL A 223 -27.70 -1.73 8.00
CA VAL A 223 -29.03 -2.12 7.58
C VAL A 223 -29.85 -0.85 7.76
N ASP A 224 -30.05 -0.11 6.67
CA ASP A 224 -31.05 0.95 6.67
C ASP A 224 -32.38 0.25 6.99
N ASP A 225 -32.92 0.57 8.16
CA ASP A 225 -34.22 0.09 8.61
C ASP A 225 -35.23 0.44 7.50
N PRO A 226 -35.84 -0.55 6.80
CA PRO A 226 -36.66 -0.28 5.63
C PRO A 226 -37.94 0.50 5.96
N GLY A 227 -38.16 0.90 7.22
CA GLY A 227 -39.22 1.83 7.58
C GLY A 227 -40.57 1.25 7.19
N PHE A 228 -40.99 0.17 7.84
CA PHE A 228 -42.37 -0.29 7.76
C PHE A 228 -43.27 0.73 8.47
N PHE A 229 -43.87 1.62 7.68
CA PHE A 229 -45.07 2.38 8.04
C PHE A 229 -46.27 1.83 7.28
#